data_AF-A0A7R9IZB0-F1
#
_entry.id   AF-A0A7R9IZB0-F1
#
_cell.length_a   1.000
_cell.length_b   1.000
_cell.length_c   1.000
_cell.angle_alpha   90.00
_cell.angle_beta   90.00
_cell.angle_gamma   90.00
#
_symmetry.space_group_name_H-M   'P 1'
#
loop_
_entity.id
_entity.type
_entity.pdbx_description
1 polymer ?
#
loop_
_entity_poly.entity_id
_entity_poly.type
_entity_poly.pdbx_seq_one_letter_code
_entity_poly.pdbx_strand_id
1 'polypeptide(L)'
;MQRARIVGQNDVLPTKLGQFALGEVGFVHVCEDKLYLSNFNPLALLQADYIYYISSPGSQLSSVNSWEVEKIDQNNYWPNDLTCTSSSIIGREAIIWPSGFLVPGKTHGKLNVYFTDKEPFDGPYNIASEDESEEDLERKLTKWAGAMERYGLGMNMEKIKMMKVAGNTNSANKVTINGKKLEKIKTVVIDDSIGESWGIEVTDINNDQNLEIVISSYDGSVGSVYAYEIPSDFRGKPYILVAGDDNGKHYILSPTSNDADDWSYENNLLQDTSAATTGSAIAKDLDGDGYSEIVAAGYSAGQVYVFSYTPQ
;
A
#
# COMPACT_ATOMS: atom_id res chain seq x y z
N MET A 1 -0.54 -6.73 -17.54
CA MET A 1 -0.81 -6.11 -16.22
C MET A 1 -1.81 -4.99 -16.50
N GLN A 2 -3.10 -5.24 -16.35
CA GLN A 2 -4.15 -4.23 -16.54
C GLN A 2 -4.17 -3.32 -15.31
N ARG A 3 -4.28 -2.01 -15.51
CA ARG A 3 -4.36 -1.01 -14.43
C ARG A 3 -5.73 -0.37 -14.41
N ALA A 4 -6.15 -0.04 -13.19
CA ALA A 4 -7.40 0.61 -12.86
C ALA A 4 -7.64 1.89 -13.69
N ARG A 5 -8.75 1.90 -14.42
CA ARG A 5 -9.38 3.02 -15.08
C ARG A 5 -10.30 3.71 -14.08
N ILE A 6 -9.95 4.93 -13.67
CA ILE A 6 -10.94 5.84 -13.12
C ILE A 6 -11.72 6.37 -14.33
N VAL A 7 -12.85 5.74 -14.66
CA VAL A 7 -13.66 6.14 -15.82
C VAL A 7 -14.22 7.55 -15.61
N GLY A 8 -13.72 8.47 -16.45
CA GLY A 8 -14.41 9.58 -17.11
C GLY A 8 -15.55 10.30 -16.39
N GLN A 9 -15.25 11.51 -15.90
CA GLN A 9 -15.99 12.78 -16.05
C GLN A 9 -17.53 12.84 -15.89
N ASN A 10 -18.18 11.79 -15.40
CA ASN A 10 -19.54 11.82 -14.87
C ASN A 10 -19.46 11.38 -13.41
N ASP A 11 -20.20 12.09 -12.55
CA ASP A 11 -20.21 12.05 -11.08
C ASP A 11 -20.65 10.71 -10.46
N VAL A 12 -20.03 9.58 -10.84
CA VAL A 12 -20.41 8.27 -10.31
C VAL A 12 -19.57 7.99 -9.07
N LEU A 13 -20.16 8.27 -7.90
CA LEU A 13 -19.65 7.76 -6.64
C LEU A 13 -19.68 6.22 -6.65
N PRO A 14 -18.73 5.55 -5.99
CA PRO A 14 -18.67 4.10 -5.98
C PRO A 14 -19.89 3.54 -5.24
N THR A 15 -20.36 2.38 -5.67
CA THR A 15 -21.52 1.72 -5.07
C THR A 15 -21.08 0.83 -3.92
N LYS A 16 -21.79 0.89 -2.80
CA LYS A 16 -21.56 -0.01 -1.67
C LYS A 16 -21.95 -1.44 -2.04
N LEU A 17 -20.98 -2.35 -2.01
CA LEU A 17 -21.18 -3.78 -2.24
C LEU A 17 -21.66 -4.51 -0.99
N GLY A 18 -21.20 -4.07 0.18
CA GLY A 18 -21.65 -4.63 1.46
C GLY A 18 -20.84 -4.14 2.65
N GLN A 19 -21.02 -4.84 3.78
CA GLN A 19 -20.26 -4.61 5.01
C GLN A 19 -20.25 -5.87 5.89
N PHE A 20 -19.25 -5.98 6.74
CA PHE A 20 -19.16 -7.05 7.73
C PHE A 20 -18.63 -6.53 9.07
N ALA A 21 -18.93 -7.27 10.14
CA ALA A 21 -18.53 -6.91 11.49
C ALA A 21 -17.10 -7.37 11.80
N LEU A 22 -16.27 -6.45 12.23
CA LEU A 22 -14.91 -6.70 12.71
C LEU A 22 -14.61 -5.57 13.69
N GLY A 23 -14.79 -5.81 15.00
CA GLY A 23 -14.79 -4.76 16.05
C GLY A 23 -13.57 -3.83 15.98
N GLU A 24 -13.71 -2.53 16.27
CA GLU A 24 -12.60 -1.57 16.41
C GLU A 24 -11.47 -1.64 15.34
N VAL A 25 -11.81 -1.90 14.07
CA VAL A 25 -10.81 -1.89 12.99
C VAL A 25 -10.29 -0.48 12.79
N GLY A 26 -9.00 -0.29 13.06
CA GLY A 26 -8.32 0.99 12.91
C GLY A 26 -7.59 1.12 11.59
N PHE A 27 -7.02 0.03 11.09
CA PHE A 27 -6.19 0.04 9.88
C PHE A 27 -6.58 -1.08 8.92
N VAL A 28 -6.52 -0.73 7.64
CA VAL A 28 -6.81 -1.56 6.48
C VAL A 28 -5.67 -1.37 5.49
N HIS A 29 -5.15 -2.46 4.95
CA HIS A 29 -4.04 -2.45 4.01
C HIS A 29 -4.17 -3.60 3.01
N VAL A 30 -3.68 -3.44 1.77
CA VAL A 30 -3.67 -4.54 0.79
C VAL A 30 -2.26 -4.78 0.27
N CYS A 31 -1.74 -5.99 0.49
CA CYS A 31 -0.50 -6.46 -0.13
C CYS A 31 -0.87 -7.48 -1.19
N GLU A 32 -0.45 -7.22 -2.44
CA GLU A 32 -0.78 -8.10 -3.58
C GLU A 32 -2.29 -8.38 -3.63
N ASP A 33 -2.70 -9.65 -3.47
CA ASP A 33 -4.07 -10.14 -3.48
C ASP A 33 -4.65 -10.39 -2.08
N LYS A 34 -3.99 -9.95 -1.00
CA LYS A 34 -4.44 -10.15 0.38
C LYS A 34 -4.81 -8.84 1.04
N LEU A 35 -5.99 -8.79 1.66
CA LEU A 35 -6.46 -7.66 2.46
C LEU A 35 -6.15 -7.94 3.92
N TYR A 36 -5.49 -7.00 4.59
CA TYR A 36 -5.09 -7.07 5.99
C TYR A 36 -5.83 -6.01 6.80
N LEU A 37 -6.24 -6.38 8.02
CA LEU A 37 -6.94 -5.50 8.93
C LEU A 37 -6.38 -5.62 10.35
N SER A 38 -6.33 -4.54 11.11
CA SER A 38 -6.02 -4.57 12.54
C SER A 38 -7.09 -3.92 13.38
N ASN A 39 -7.32 -4.51 14.55
CA ASN A 39 -7.97 -3.81 15.64
C ASN A 39 -6.98 -2.86 16.31
N PHE A 40 -7.48 -1.75 16.82
CA PHE A 40 -6.65 -0.78 17.53
C PHE A 40 -7.39 -0.29 18.76
N ASN A 41 -7.40 -1.00 19.89
CA ASN A 41 -8.16 -0.57 21.06
C ASN A 41 -7.29 0.01 22.19
N PRO A 42 -6.90 1.30 22.14
CA PRO A 42 -6.02 1.92 23.14
C PRO A 42 -6.61 1.97 24.56
N LEU A 43 -7.93 1.79 24.70
CA LEU A 43 -8.61 1.80 25.99
C LEU A 43 -8.59 0.42 26.66
N ALA A 44 -8.39 -0.65 25.90
CA ALA A 44 -8.27 -2.01 26.42
C ALA A 44 -6.84 -2.28 26.90
N LEU A 45 -6.40 -1.57 27.93
CA LEU A 45 -5.01 -1.52 28.44
C LEU A 45 -4.36 -2.88 28.76
N LEU A 46 -5.14 -3.94 28.94
CA LEU A 46 -4.66 -5.29 29.25
C LEU A 46 -5.04 -6.34 28.20
N GLN A 47 -5.75 -5.94 27.15
CA GLN A 47 -6.19 -6.82 26.09
C GLN A 47 -5.33 -6.61 24.85
N ALA A 48 -4.81 -7.70 24.30
CA ALA A 48 -4.19 -7.65 23.00
C ALA A 48 -5.28 -7.60 21.91
N ASP A 49 -4.96 -6.85 20.86
CA ASP A 49 -5.75 -6.72 19.65
C ASP A 49 -5.41 -7.84 18.66
N TYR A 50 -6.29 -7.97 17.69
CA TYR A 50 -6.17 -8.93 16.61
C TYR A 50 -5.66 -8.27 15.34
N ILE A 51 -4.88 -9.03 14.59
CA ILE A 51 -4.61 -8.78 13.18
C ILE A 51 -5.27 -9.88 12.35
N TYR A 52 -5.81 -9.48 11.21
CA TYR A 52 -6.60 -10.33 10.33
C TYR A 52 -6.08 -10.26 8.91
N TYR A 53 -6.44 -11.28 8.12
CA TYR A 53 -6.43 -11.17 6.67
C TYR A 53 -7.64 -11.81 6.01
N ILE A 54 -7.87 -11.42 4.76
CA ILE A 54 -8.78 -12.04 3.81
C ILE A 54 -7.97 -12.35 2.56
N SER A 55 -8.00 -13.62 2.15
CA SER A 55 -7.34 -14.08 0.92
C SER A 55 -8.19 -13.75 -0.30
N SER A 56 -7.55 -13.21 -1.34
CA SER A 56 -8.15 -12.90 -2.65
C SER A 56 -9.53 -12.22 -2.57
N PRO A 57 -9.65 -11.05 -1.90
CA PRO A 57 -10.95 -10.41 -1.60
C PRO A 57 -11.73 -10.05 -2.87
N GLY A 58 -11.04 -9.77 -3.99
CA GLY A 58 -11.67 -9.52 -5.30
C GLY A 58 -12.57 -10.65 -5.77
N SER A 59 -12.18 -11.91 -5.51
CA SER A 59 -12.98 -13.07 -5.89
C SER A 59 -14.29 -13.21 -5.07
N GLN A 60 -14.42 -12.44 -4.00
CA GLN A 60 -15.52 -12.52 -3.04
C GLN A 60 -16.44 -11.29 -3.09
N LEU A 61 -16.26 -10.35 -4.03
CA LEU A 61 -16.97 -9.06 -4.05
C LEU A 61 -18.50 -9.17 -4.14
N SER A 62 -19.02 -10.28 -4.69
CA SER A 62 -20.47 -10.54 -4.73
C SER A 62 -21.09 -10.88 -3.38
N SER A 63 -20.27 -11.17 -2.36
CA SER A 63 -20.69 -11.67 -1.05
C SER A 63 -19.95 -11.01 0.11
N VAL A 64 -19.74 -9.70 0.04
CA VAL A 64 -19.01 -8.91 1.07
C VAL A 64 -19.46 -9.20 2.50
N ASN A 65 -20.76 -9.38 2.73
CA ASN A 65 -21.31 -9.60 4.06
C ASN A 65 -20.89 -10.95 4.68
N SER A 66 -20.31 -11.86 3.89
CA SER A 66 -19.87 -13.19 4.30
C SER A 66 -18.42 -13.47 3.94
N TRP A 67 -17.59 -12.43 3.79
CA TRP A 67 -16.14 -12.61 3.61
C TRP A 67 -15.54 -13.43 4.74
N GLU A 68 -14.72 -14.40 4.36
CA GLU A 68 -13.98 -15.23 5.32
C GLU A 68 -12.79 -14.44 5.86
N VAL A 69 -12.86 -14.07 7.13
CA VAL A 69 -11.83 -13.29 7.82
C VAL A 69 -11.03 -14.21 8.73
N GLU A 70 -9.74 -14.33 8.46
CA GLU A 70 -8.82 -15.17 9.21
C GLU A 70 -7.99 -14.33 10.20
N LYS A 71 -7.69 -14.90 11.36
CA LYS A 71 -6.87 -14.26 12.39
C LYS A 71 -5.42 -14.70 12.25
N ILE A 72 -4.51 -13.74 12.09
CA ILE A 72 -3.06 -14.02 12.01
C ILE A 72 -2.44 -14.08 13.41
N ASP A 73 -2.81 -13.14 14.28
CA ASP A 73 -2.23 -13.00 15.63
C ASP A 73 -3.21 -12.27 16.54
N GLN A 74 -3.11 -12.54 17.83
CA GLN A 74 -3.95 -12.02 18.91
C GLN A 74 -3.11 -11.51 20.09
N ASN A 75 -1.79 -11.36 19.92
CA ASN A 75 -0.85 -10.97 20.98
C ASN A 75 -0.22 -9.59 20.72
N ASN A 76 -0.78 -8.81 19.78
CA ASN A 76 -0.33 -7.46 19.48
C ASN A 76 -1.09 -6.45 20.32
N TYR A 77 -0.39 -5.56 21.01
CA TYR A 77 -1.03 -4.43 21.68
C TYR A 77 -1.04 -3.25 20.72
N TRP A 78 -2.23 -2.85 20.27
CA TRP A 78 -2.43 -1.70 19.39
C TRP A 78 -1.61 -1.79 18.09
N PRO A 79 -1.85 -2.82 17.26
CA PRO A 79 -1.27 -2.93 15.93
C PRO A 79 -1.71 -1.73 15.08
N ASN A 80 -0.74 -1.07 14.47
CA ASN A 80 -0.94 0.12 13.64
C ASN A 80 -1.13 -0.25 12.15
N ASP A 81 -0.84 0.66 11.23
CA ASP A 81 -0.78 0.35 9.80
C ASP A 81 0.48 -0.47 9.49
N LEU A 82 0.33 -1.47 8.63
CA LEU A 82 1.42 -2.38 8.26
C LEU A 82 2.21 -1.83 7.08
N THR A 83 3.29 -2.52 6.74
CA THR A 83 4.00 -2.32 5.47
C THR A 83 4.23 -3.66 4.78
N CYS A 84 3.85 -3.73 3.50
CA CYS A 84 4.18 -4.85 2.63
C CYS A 84 5.69 -4.85 2.32
N THR A 85 6.31 -6.02 2.35
CA THR A 85 7.72 -6.15 1.94
C THR A 85 7.81 -6.83 0.59
N SER A 86 8.82 -6.46 -0.20
CA SER A 86 9.11 -7.18 -1.43
C SER A 86 9.87 -8.46 -1.12
N SER A 87 9.45 -9.57 -1.72
CA SER A 87 10.18 -10.83 -1.69
C SER A 87 11.62 -10.71 -2.23
N SER A 88 11.90 -9.72 -3.08
CA SER A 88 13.25 -9.40 -3.55
C SER A 88 14.21 -8.91 -2.45
N ILE A 89 13.66 -8.33 -1.37
CA ILE A 89 14.44 -7.79 -0.24
C ILE A 89 14.65 -8.86 0.83
N ILE A 90 13.58 -9.58 1.19
CA ILE A 90 13.57 -10.52 2.33
C ILE A 90 13.79 -11.97 1.89
N GLY A 91 13.69 -12.27 0.60
CA GLY A 91 13.78 -13.63 0.04
C GLY A 91 12.48 -14.43 0.17
N ARG A 92 11.44 -13.86 0.80
CA ARG A 92 10.11 -14.45 1.04
C ARG A 92 9.06 -13.35 1.04
N GLU A 93 7.81 -13.67 0.72
CA GLU A 93 6.68 -12.76 0.96
C GLU A 93 6.52 -12.52 2.46
N ALA A 94 6.46 -11.25 2.85
CA ALA A 94 6.33 -10.87 4.25
C ALA A 94 5.62 -9.53 4.41
N ILE A 95 5.02 -9.35 5.58
CA ILE A 95 4.52 -8.07 6.08
C ILE A 95 5.27 -7.68 7.34
N ILE A 96 5.47 -6.38 7.54
CA ILE A 96 6.01 -5.81 8.78
C ILE A 96 4.87 -5.06 9.46
N TRP A 97 4.56 -5.45 10.70
CA TRP A 97 3.49 -4.86 11.47
C TRP A 97 4.02 -4.17 12.72
N PRO A 98 3.92 -2.82 12.81
CA PRO A 98 4.25 -2.08 14.02
C PRO A 98 3.17 -2.23 15.10
N SER A 99 3.57 -2.31 16.37
CA SER A 99 2.63 -2.29 17.51
C SER A 99 3.25 -1.64 18.76
N GLY A 100 2.39 -1.23 19.70
CA GLY A 100 2.80 -0.84 21.06
C GLY A 100 3.27 0.62 21.25
N PHE A 101 3.08 1.51 20.27
CA PHE A 101 3.60 2.90 20.28
C PHE A 101 3.06 3.80 21.43
N LEU A 102 1.99 3.42 22.14
CA LEU A 102 1.37 4.27 23.18
C LEU A 102 1.13 3.60 24.52
N VAL A 103 1.67 2.39 24.77
CA VAL A 103 1.34 1.60 25.97
C VAL A 103 1.84 2.30 27.24
N PRO A 104 0.97 2.64 28.22
CA PRO A 104 1.40 3.19 29.49
C PRO A 104 2.45 2.31 30.15
N GLY A 105 3.66 2.87 30.38
CA GLY A 105 4.78 2.15 30.99
C GLY A 105 5.67 1.37 30.02
N LYS A 106 5.37 1.34 28.71
CA LYS A 106 6.30 0.85 27.68
C LYS A 106 7.12 2.01 27.13
N THR A 107 8.43 1.78 26.99
CA THR A 107 9.35 2.72 26.33
C THR A 107 9.65 2.32 24.88
N HIS A 108 9.26 1.11 24.46
CA HIS A 108 9.59 0.56 23.14
C HIS A 108 8.36 -0.08 22.47
N GLY A 109 8.18 0.21 21.18
CA GLY A 109 7.26 -0.51 20.31
C GLY A 109 7.88 -1.81 19.77
N LYS A 110 7.09 -2.59 19.04
CA LYS A 110 7.55 -3.77 18.30
C LYS A 110 7.44 -3.53 16.81
N LEU A 111 8.34 -4.13 16.04
CA LEU A 111 8.17 -4.33 14.61
C LEU A 111 8.14 -5.84 14.37
N ASN A 112 6.97 -6.39 14.10
CA ASN A 112 6.78 -7.82 13.91
C ASN A 112 6.78 -8.17 12.42
N VAL A 113 7.66 -9.07 12.01
CA VAL A 113 7.64 -9.67 10.68
C VAL A 113 6.78 -10.91 10.68
N TYR A 114 5.88 -11.03 9.71
CA TYR A 114 5.13 -12.24 9.40
C TYR A 114 5.46 -12.65 7.97
N PHE A 115 5.93 -13.87 7.76
CA PHE A 115 6.06 -14.45 6.43
C PHE A 115 4.72 -15.02 5.98
N THR A 116 4.28 -14.59 4.80
CA THR A 116 2.93 -14.80 4.27
C THR A 116 2.93 -15.70 3.03
N ASP A 117 4.07 -16.32 2.71
CA ASP A 117 4.29 -17.22 1.58
C ASP A 117 3.70 -18.64 1.79
N LYS A 118 3.16 -18.93 2.99
CA LYS A 118 2.49 -20.19 3.32
C LYS A 118 1.48 -19.99 4.44
N GLU A 119 0.52 -20.91 4.56
CA GLU A 119 -0.43 -20.97 5.67
C GLU A 119 -0.19 -22.19 6.57
N PRO A 120 -0.30 -22.06 7.91
CA PRO A 120 -0.43 -20.79 8.65
C PRO A 120 0.83 -19.93 8.50
N PHE A 121 0.66 -18.61 8.60
CA PHE A 121 1.75 -17.65 8.47
C PHE A 121 2.86 -17.92 9.49
N ASP A 122 4.09 -17.63 9.11
CA ASP A 122 5.28 -17.90 9.92
C ASP A 122 5.76 -16.60 10.60
N GLY A 123 5.65 -16.52 11.92
CA GLY A 123 5.88 -15.32 12.74
C GLY A 123 5.01 -15.32 14.00
N PRO A 124 4.94 -14.21 14.75
CA PRO A 124 5.68 -12.95 14.56
C PRO A 124 7.18 -13.07 14.90
N TYR A 125 8.02 -12.40 14.13
CA TYR A 125 9.43 -12.15 14.46
C TYR A 125 9.63 -10.67 14.79
N ASN A 126 9.88 -10.36 16.06
CA ASN A 126 10.16 -8.99 16.46
C ASN A 126 11.59 -8.60 16.08
N ILE A 127 11.75 -7.56 15.26
CA ILE A 127 13.03 -7.10 14.72
C ILE A 127 13.51 -5.77 15.29
N ALA A 128 12.76 -5.16 16.23
CA ALA A 128 13.05 -3.80 16.70
C ALA A 128 13.18 -3.62 18.21
N SER A 129 12.64 -4.51 19.06
CA SER A 129 12.67 -4.23 20.50
C SER A 129 13.95 -4.72 21.18
N GLU A 130 14.54 -3.85 21.99
CA GLU A 130 15.58 -4.15 23.00
C GLU A 130 15.07 -4.97 24.20
N ASP A 131 13.79 -5.38 24.21
CA ASP A 131 13.20 -6.23 25.25
C ASP A 131 13.75 -7.69 25.25
N GLU A 132 14.74 -8.00 24.40
CA GLU A 132 15.41 -9.31 24.31
C GLU A 132 16.92 -9.18 24.56
N SER A 133 17.51 -10.13 25.28
CA SER A 133 18.95 -10.13 25.55
C SER A 133 19.75 -10.28 24.23
N GLU A 134 20.98 -9.73 24.16
CA GLU A 134 21.88 -9.92 23.00
C GLU A 134 22.04 -11.42 22.64
N GLU A 135 22.01 -12.29 23.65
CA GLU A 135 22.10 -13.75 23.51
C GLU A 135 20.83 -14.36 22.85
N ASP A 136 19.65 -13.80 23.12
CA ASP A 136 18.40 -14.20 22.45
C ASP A 136 18.37 -13.74 20.99
N LEU A 137 18.89 -12.53 20.72
CA LEU A 137 19.07 -11.97 19.38
C LEU A 137 20.06 -12.80 18.55
N GLU A 138 21.22 -13.15 19.11
CA GLU A 138 22.21 -14.02 18.45
C GLU A 138 21.67 -15.42 18.20
N ARG A 139 20.92 -16.01 19.14
CA ARG A 139 20.29 -17.32 18.96
C ARG A 139 19.25 -17.29 17.83
N LYS A 140 18.44 -16.24 17.75
CA LYS A 140 17.44 -16.07 16.69
C LYS A 140 18.08 -15.79 15.34
N LEU A 141 19.07 -14.90 15.27
CA LEU A 141 19.85 -14.61 14.06
C LEU A 141 20.58 -15.86 13.55
N THR A 142 21.11 -16.70 14.44
CA THR A 142 21.72 -18.00 14.09
C THR A 142 20.69 -18.98 13.54
N LYS A 143 19.49 -19.04 14.12
CA LYS A 143 18.37 -19.85 13.61
C LYS A 143 17.90 -19.36 12.24
N TRP A 144 17.86 -18.05 12.04
CA TRP A 144 17.52 -17.39 10.78
C TRP A 144 18.57 -17.66 9.70
N ALA A 145 19.86 -17.49 10.02
CA ALA A 145 20.99 -17.79 9.13
C ALA A 145 21.00 -19.27 8.72
N GLY A 146 20.76 -20.19 9.66
CA GLY A 146 20.64 -21.61 9.35
C GLY A 146 19.39 -21.97 8.54
N ALA A 147 18.30 -21.19 8.62
CA ALA A 147 17.17 -21.33 7.70
C ALA A 147 17.56 -20.85 6.30
N MET A 148 18.19 -19.68 6.17
CA MET A 148 18.62 -19.09 4.90
C MET A 148 19.64 -19.96 4.15
N GLU A 149 20.59 -20.56 4.86
CA GLU A 149 21.59 -21.48 4.28
C GLU A 149 20.95 -22.76 3.72
N ARG A 150 19.90 -23.28 4.40
CA ARG A 150 19.10 -24.42 3.89
C ARG A 150 18.32 -24.09 2.60
N TYR A 151 18.06 -22.82 2.33
CA TYR A 151 17.42 -22.34 1.10
C TYR A 151 18.40 -21.77 0.08
N GLY A 152 19.72 -21.88 0.30
CA GLY A 152 20.75 -21.39 -0.63
C GLY A 152 20.91 -19.86 -0.67
N LEU A 153 20.33 -19.15 0.30
CA LEU A 153 20.33 -17.69 0.38
C LEU A 153 21.47 -17.22 1.30
N GLY A 154 22.72 -17.33 0.82
CA GLY A 154 23.88 -16.84 1.57
C GLY A 154 23.88 -15.32 1.71
N MET A 155 23.63 -14.79 2.91
CA MET A 155 23.73 -13.35 3.20
C MET A 155 25.18 -12.95 3.52
N ASN A 156 25.70 -11.94 2.81
CA ASN A 156 26.99 -11.33 3.12
C ASN A 156 26.83 -10.25 4.21
N MET A 157 27.29 -10.56 5.43
CA MET A 157 27.21 -9.69 6.61
C MET A 157 28.00 -8.38 6.50
N GLU A 158 28.96 -8.24 5.58
CA GLU A 158 29.66 -6.96 5.36
C GLU A 158 28.77 -5.91 4.68
N LYS A 159 27.75 -6.31 3.92
CA LYS A 159 26.86 -5.35 3.24
C LYS A 159 25.88 -4.62 4.17
N ILE A 160 25.69 -5.08 5.41
CA ILE A 160 24.73 -4.50 6.37
C ILE A 160 25.33 -3.32 7.17
N LYS A 161 26.63 -3.01 7.01
CA LYS A 161 27.27 -1.86 7.69
C LYS A 161 27.33 -0.54 6.90
N MET A 162 26.63 -0.41 5.77
CA MET A 162 26.52 0.88 5.06
C MET A 162 25.07 1.27 4.78
N MET A 163 24.37 1.75 5.82
CA MET A 163 23.28 2.70 5.66
C MET A 163 23.47 3.84 6.66
N LYS A 164 24.35 4.78 6.29
CA LYS A 164 24.43 6.12 6.90
C LYS A 164 24.83 7.13 5.81
N VAL A 165 23.83 7.89 5.36
CA VAL A 165 23.84 9.26 4.79
C VAL A 165 25.07 9.68 3.96
N ALA A 166 24.86 9.94 2.66
CA ALA A 166 25.06 11.25 2.02
C ALA A 166 24.93 11.14 0.49
N GLY A 167 23.87 11.73 -0.08
CA GLY A 167 23.70 11.92 -1.52
C GLY A 167 23.37 13.38 -1.81
N ASN A 168 24.41 14.19 -1.94
CA ASN A 168 24.35 15.60 -2.27
C ASN A 168 24.06 15.77 -3.77
N THR A 169 22.94 16.40 -4.15
CA THR A 169 22.73 16.90 -5.53
C THR A 169 22.13 18.30 -5.54
N ASN A 170 22.91 19.27 -5.05
CA ASN A 170 22.76 20.66 -5.47
C ASN A 170 23.18 20.83 -6.95
N SER A 171 22.34 20.36 -7.88
CA SER A 171 22.54 20.59 -9.33
C SER A 171 21.24 20.83 -10.13
N ALA A 172 20.06 20.77 -9.52
CA ALA A 172 18.78 20.93 -10.23
C ALA A 172 18.54 22.34 -10.83
N ASN A 173 19.40 23.32 -10.55
CA ASN A 173 19.12 24.74 -10.80
C ASN A 173 19.74 25.36 -12.06
N LYS A 174 20.19 24.60 -13.07
CA LYS A 174 20.83 25.21 -14.27
C LYS A 174 20.43 24.70 -15.64
N VAL A 175 19.40 23.88 -15.78
CA VAL A 175 18.96 23.43 -17.12
C VAL A 175 17.62 24.09 -17.48
N THR A 176 17.62 24.80 -18.60
CA THR A 176 16.44 25.38 -19.25
C THR A 176 16.22 24.69 -20.58
N ILE A 177 15.01 24.16 -20.80
CA ILE A 177 14.58 23.63 -22.11
C ILE A 177 13.58 24.63 -22.69
N ASN A 178 13.86 25.16 -23.89
CA ASN A 178 13.02 26.18 -24.55
C ASN A 178 12.72 27.41 -23.67
N GLY A 179 13.70 27.85 -22.87
CA GLY A 179 13.57 29.04 -22.01
C GLY A 179 12.71 28.86 -20.76
N LYS A 180 12.17 27.66 -20.50
CA LYS A 180 11.48 27.35 -19.25
C LYS A 180 12.47 26.74 -18.26
N LYS A 181 12.53 27.31 -17.04
CA LYS A 181 13.29 26.72 -15.94
C LYS A 181 12.66 25.39 -15.50
N LEU A 182 13.49 24.38 -15.27
CA LEU A 182 13.08 23.04 -14.82
C LEU A 182 12.24 23.02 -13.55
N GLU A 183 12.34 24.03 -12.69
CA GLU A 183 11.50 24.18 -11.48
C GLU A 183 9.99 24.23 -11.76
N LYS A 184 9.58 24.43 -13.02
CA LYS A 184 8.17 24.37 -13.46
C LYS A 184 7.78 23.06 -14.15
N ILE A 185 8.71 22.15 -14.38
CA ILE A 185 8.44 20.84 -14.99
C ILE A 185 8.23 19.86 -13.84
N LYS A 186 6.99 19.39 -13.68
CA LYS A 186 6.68 18.28 -12.77
C LYS A 186 7.12 16.98 -13.43
N THR A 187 7.89 16.18 -12.71
CA THR A 187 8.40 14.87 -13.17
C THR A 187 7.76 13.75 -12.37
N VAL A 188 7.47 12.63 -13.01
CA VAL A 188 7.05 11.38 -12.37
C VAL A 188 7.99 10.26 -12.85
N VAL A 189 8.39 9.39 -11.92
CA VAL A 189 9.15 8.18 -12.26
C VAL A 189 8.15 7.12 -12.70
N ILE A 190 8.29 6.64 -13.94
CA ILE A 190 7.41 5.60 -14.52
C ILE A 190 7.94 4.20 -14.15
N ASP A 191 9.25 4.01 -14.27
CA ASP A 191 9.98 2.77 -13.97
C ASP A 191 11.47 3.10 -13.85
N ASP A 192 12.10 2.79 -12.70
CA ASP A 192 13.53 3.03 -12.45
C ASP A 192 14.39 1.76 -12.60
N SER A 193 13.80 0.66 -13.05
CA SER A 193 14.46 -0.65 -13.16
C SER A 193 15.03 -0.97 -14.55
N ILE A 194 14.72 -0.17 -15.58
CA ILE A 194 15.01 -0.49 -16.99
C ILE A 194 16.45 -0.21 -17.45
N GLY A 195 17.34 0.22 -16.56
CA GLY A 195 18.71 0.58 -16.91
C GLY A 195 18.83 1.92 -17.65
N GLU A 196 19.88 2.08 -18.45
CA GLU A 196 20.13 3.34 -19.18
C GLU A 196 19.25 3.44 -20.42
N SER A 197 18.46 4.51 -20.55
CA SER A 197 17.60 4.77 -21.70
C SER A 197 18.33 5.55 -22.81
N TRP A 198 18.10 5.16 -24.07
CA TRP A 198 18.83 5.71 -25.23
C TRP A 198 17.92 6.37 -26.26
N GLY A 199 16.75 5.77 -26.52
CA GLY A 199 15.78 6.26 -27.49
C GLY A 199 14.38 6.23 -26.91
N ILE A 200 13.57 7.21 -27.29
CA ILE A 200 12.15 7.32 -26.92
C ILE A 200 11.33 7.65 -28.16
N GLU A 201 10.24 6.92 -28.35
CA GLU A 201 9.20 7.22 -29.34
C GLU A 201 7.85 7.26 -28.63
N VAL A 202 7.02 8.24 -29.02
CA VAL A 202 5.64 8.34 -28.54
C VAL A 202 4.73 8.09 -29.72
N THR A 203 4.08 6.93 -29.75
CA THR A 203 3.23 6.52 -30.87
C THR A 203 2.19 5.52 -30.40
N ASP A 204 1.05 5.50 -31.09
CA ASP A 204 0.02 4.48 -30.93
C ASP A 204 0.47 3.21 -31.67
N ILE A 205 1.06 2.25 -30.94
CA ILE A 205 1.59 1.00 -31.53
C ILE A 205 0.52 -0.09 -31.65
N ASN A 206 -0.57 0.02 -30.90
CA ASN A 206 -1.63 -0.99 -30.87
C ASN A 206 -2.93 -0.53 -31.59
N ASN A 207 -2.97 0.70 -32.09
CA ASN A 207 -4.08 1.37 -32.77
C ASN A 207 -5.35 1.45 -31.91
N ASP A 208 -5.20 1.71 -30.61
CA ASP A 208 -6.31 1.87 -29.65
C ASP A 208 -6.66 3.35 -29.33
N GLN A 209 -5.95 4.30 -29.95
CA GLN A 209 -6.05 5.75 -29.77
C GLN A 209 -5.44 6.31 -28.46
N ASN A 210 -4.84 5.47 -27.63
CA ASN A 210 -3.88 5.92 -26.62
C ASN A 210 -2.48 5.98 -27.23
N LEU A 211 -1.60 6.77 -26.61
CA LEU A 211 -0.21 6.88 -27.05
C LEU A 211 0.65 6.03 -26.14
N GLU A 212 1.54 5.21 -26.71
CA GLU A 212 2.55 4.50 -25.94
C GLU A 212 3.87 5.27 -25.95
N ILE A 213 4.62 5.15 -24.86
CA ILE A 213 6.03 5.49 -24.79
C ILE A 213 6.82 4.21 -25.05
N VAL A 214 7.51 4.15 -26.18
CA VAL A 214 8.44 3.07 -26.52
C VAL A 214 9.86 3.53 -26.17
N ILE A 215 10.55 2.79 -25.33
CA ILE A 215 11.88 3.12 -24.82
C ILE A 215 12.87 2.01 -25.17
N SER A 216 14.00 2.37 -25.78
CA SER A 216 15.15 1.48 -25.87
C SER A 216 16.10 1.71 -24.70
N SER A 217 16.63 0.62 -24.16
CA SER A 217 17.44 0.63 -22.94
C SER A 217 18.58 -0.38 -22.98
N TYR A 218 19.59 -0.18 -22.14
CA TYR A 218 20.71 -1.09 -21.95
C TYR A 218 21.10 -1.13 -20.47
N ASP A 219 21.17 -2.32 -19.89
CA ASP A 219 21.50 -2.52 -18.47
C ASP A 219 22.99 -2.82 -18.21
N GLY A 220 23.83 -2.70 -19.24
CA GLY A 220 25.24 -3.12 -19.21
C GLY A 220 25.48 -4.55 -19.70
N SER A 221 24.42 -5.31 -19.99
CA SER A 221 24.50 -6.69 -20.49
C SER A 221 23.54 -6.98 -21.65
N VAL A 222 22.30 -6.50 -21.58
CA VAL A 222 21.23 -6.77 -22.55
C VAL A 222 20.59 -5.46 -22.99
N GLY A 223 20.38 -5.33 -24.31
CA GLY A 223 19.57 -4.26 -24.87
C GLY A 223 18.09 -4.68 -24.87
N SER A 224 17.23 -3.85 -24.30
CA SER A 224 15.80 -4.11 -24.13
C SER A 224 14.95 -3.00 -24.71
N VAL A 225 13.74 -3.33 -25.18
CA VAL A 225 12.71 -2.37 -25.57
C VAL A 225 11.51 -2.52 -24.63
N TYR A 226 11.10 -1.41 -24.03
CA TYR A 226 9.94 -1.32 -23.15
C TYR A 226 8.85 -0.48 -23.83
N ALA A 227 7.59 -0.82 -23.60
CA ALA A 227 6.45 -0.02 -24.04
C ALA A 227 5.55 0.25 -22.84
N TYR A 228 5.22 1.52 -22.62
CA TYR A 228 4.30 1.98 -21.57
C TYR A 228 3.14 2.72 -22.22
N GLU A 229 1.91 2.33 -21.94
CA GLU A 229 0.73 3.08 -22.35
C GLU A 229 0.62 4.37 -21.52
N ILE A 230 0.37 5.52 -22.17
CA ILE A 230 0.06 6.77 -21.48
C ILE A 230 -1.44 6.74 -21.14
N PRO A 231 -1.81 6.74 -19.85
CA PRO A 231 -3.22 6.76 -19.48
C PRO A 231 -3.92 7.98 -20.08
N SER A 232 -5.15 7.82 -20.54
CA SER A 232 -5.97 8.93 -21.06
C SER A 232 -6.15 10.06 -20.03
N ASP A 233 -6.00 9.74 -18.75
CA ASP A 233 -6.12 10.63 -17.59
C ASP A 233 -4.76 10.92 -16.94
N PHE A 234 -3.62 10.75 -17.61
CA PHE A 234 -2.30 11.01 -16.99
C PHE A 234 -2.11 12.47 -16.51
N ARG A 235 -3.04 13.36 -16.86
CA ARG A 235 -3.16 14.76 -16.41
C ARG A 235 -4.41 15.05 -15.58
N GLY A 236 -5.29 14.07 -15.39
CA GLY A 236 -6.48 14.19 -14.55
C GLY A 236 -6.08 14.42 -13.10
N LYS A 237 -6.80 15.31 -12.41
CA LYS A 237 -6.61 15.46 -10.96
C LYS A 237 -7.11 14.19 -10.25
N PRO A 238 -6.42 13.74 -9.19
CA PRO A 238 -6.83 12.54 -8.49
C PRO A 238 -8.12 12.79 -7.71
N TYR A 239 -8.93 11.75 -7.55
CA TYR A 239 -9.88 11.67 -6.45
C TYR A 239 -9.12 11.43 -5.15
N ILE A 240 -9.59 11.99 -4.04
CA ILE A 240 -8.92 11.85 -2.74
C ILE A 240 -9.87 11.14 -1.78
N LEU A 241 -9.47 9.98 -1.29
CA LEU A 241 -10.17 9.27 -0.22
C LEU A 241 -9.76 9.88 1.13
N VAL A 242 -10.75 10.26 1.94
CA VAL A 242 -10.52 10.89 3.25
C VAL A 242 -11.28 10.12 4.33
N ALA A 243 -10.55 9.60 5.30
CA ALA A 243 -11.12 9.16 6.58
C ALA A 243 -11.28 10.38 7.48
N GLY A 244 -12.49 10.64 7.95
CA GLY A 244 -12.83 11.81 8.75
C GLY A 244 -12.54 11.69 10.24
N ASP A 245 -11.96 10.56 10.66
CA ASP A 245 -11.60 10.24 12.04
C ASP A 245 -12.80 10.45 12.98
N ASP A 246 -12.71 11.38 13.93
CA ASP A 246 -13.71 11.71 14.97
C ASP A 246 -15.06 12.28 14.49
N ASN A 247 -15.28 12.42 13.18
CA ASN A 247 -16.59 12.76 12.64
C ASN A 247 -17.39 11.54 12.14
N GLY A 248 -16.80 10.35 12.20
CA GLY A 248 -17.48 9.09 11.86
C GLY A 248 -17.74 8.88 10.38
N LYS A 249 -17.13 9.65 9.49
CA LYS A 249 -17.46 9.68 8.06
C LYS A 249 -16.24 9.45 7.17
N HIS A 250 -16.46 8.71 6.09
CA HIS A 250 -15.55 8.62 4.96
C HIS A 250 -16.04 9.49 3.81
N TYR A 251 -15.12 10.10 3.09
CA TYR A 251 -15.40 11.00 1.99
C TYR A 251 -14.55 10.67 0.76
N ILE A 252 -15.08 11.06 -0.39
CA ILE A 252 -14.33 11.12 -1.64
C ILE A 252 -14.35 12.56 -2.11
N LEU A 253 -13.18 13.16 -2.23
CA LEU A 253 -13.02 14.48 -2.82
C LEU A 253 -12.87 14.31 -4.33
N SER A 254 -13.79 14.89 -5.09
CA SER A 254 -13.79 14.87 -6.56
C SER A 254 -13.30 16.22 -7.09
N PRO A 255 -12.36 16.27 -8.04
CA PRO A 255 -11.88 17.55 -8.57
C PRO A 255 -13.01 18.27 -9.31
N THR A 256 -13.24 19.55 -9.01
CA THR A 256 -14.30 20.34 -9.67
C THR A 256 -13.87 20.86 -11.05
N SER A 257 -12.61 20.67 -11.41
CA SER A 257 -12.00 21.19 -12.62
C SER A 257 -10.73 20.41 -12.97
N ASN A 258 -10.50 20.20 -14.27
CA ASN A 258 -9.26 19.61 -14.80
C ASN A 258 -8.15 20.64 -15.02
N ASP A 259 -8.38 21.93 -14.73
CA ASP A 259 -7.31 22.95 -14.80
C ASP A 259 -6.22 22.62 -13.77
N ALA A 260 -4.97 22.45 -14.24
CA ALA A 260 -3.83 22.04 -13.42
C ALA A 260 -3.51 22.99 -12.26
N ASP A 261 -3.93 24.26 -12.37
CA ASP A 261 -3.74 25.27 -11.33
C ASP A 261 -4.91 25.36 -10.35
N ASP A 262 -6.04 24.68 -10.62
CA ASP A 262 -7.29 24.91 -9.88
C ASP A 262 -7.39 24.18 -8.52
N TRP A 263 -6.97 22.95 -8.26
CA TRP A 263 -7.07 22.27 -6.93
C TRP A 263 -8.36 22.41 -6.08
N SER A 264 -9.48 22.88 -6.62
CA SER A 264 -10.76 22.89 -5.92
C SER A 264 -11.40 21.49 -6.02
N TYR A 265 -12.04 21.09 -4.93
CA TYR A 265 -12.62 19.76 -4.78
C TYR A 265 -14.02 19.84 -4.19
N GLU A 266 -14.92 19.00 -4.71
CA GLU A 266 -16.21 18.74 -4.11
C GLU A 266 -16.08 17.62 -3.09
N ASN A 267 -16.65 17.83 -1.90
CA ASN A 267 -16.60 16.86 -0.80
C ASN A 267 -17.83 15.96 -0.84
N ASN A 268 -17.66 14.75 -1.36
CA ASN A 268 -18.74 13.77 -1.44
C ASN A 268 -18.68 12.81 -0.25
N LEU A 269 -19.81 12.63 0.43
CA LEU A 269 -19.93 11.64 1.49
C LEU A 269 -19.92 10.23 0.88
N LEU A 270 -18.94 9.41 1.26
CA LEU A 270 -18.87 7.99 0.88
C LEU A 270 -19.65 7.13 1.87
N GLN A 271 -19.38 7.29 3.17
CA GLN A 271 -20.01 6.50 4.22
C GLN A 271 -20.13 7.30 5.51
N ASP A 272 -21.34 7.41 6.03
CA ASP A 272 -21.59 7.81 7.42
C ASP A 272 -21.69 6.53 8.26
N THR A 273 -20.72 6.28 9.14
CA THR A 273 -20.71 5.06 9.96
C THR A 273 -21.76 5.07 11.07
N SER A 274 -22.42 6.23 11.29
CA SER A 274 -23.32 6.47 12.43
C SER A 274 -22.65 6.27 13.80
N ALA A 275 -21.31 6.30 13.85
CA ALA A 275 -20.50 6.16 15.04
C ALA A 275 -19.45 7.30 15.12
N ALA A 276 -18.71 7.39 16.22
CA ALA A 276 -17.84 8.54 16.47
C ALA A 276 -16.60 8.57 15.58
N THR A 277 -15.92 7.44 15.41
CA THR A 277 -14.59 7.41 14.80
C THR A 277 -14.53 6.44 13.62
N THR A 278 -13.89 6.87 12.54
CA THR A 278 -13.52 6.02 11.39
C THR A 278 -12.06 5.58 11.50
N GLY A 279 -11.74 4.41 10.95
CA GLY A 279 -10.36 3.98 10.78
C GLY A 279 -9.82 4.39 9.41
N SER A 280 -8.72 3.78 8.97
CA SER A 280 -8.19 4.01 7.63
C SER A 280 -9.12 3.47 6.54
N ALA A 281 -8.85 3.89 5.31
CA ALA A 281 -9.50 3.35 4.13
C ALA A 281 -8.46 3.25 3.00
N ILE A 282 -8.66 2.29 2.10
CA ILE A 282 -7.80 2.05 0.93
C ILE A 282 -8.64 2.02 -0.34
N ALA A 283 -8.03 2.43 -1.46
CA ALA A 283 -8.58 2.27 -2.79
C ALA A 283 -7.60 1.42 -3.62
N LYS A 284 -8.06 0.27 -4.12
CA LYS A 284 -7.26 -0.64 -4.94
C LYS A 284 -8.18 -1.51 -5.79
N ASP A 285 -7.78 -1.78 -7.02
CA ASP A 285 -8.42 -2.79 -7.87
C ASP A 285 -8.16 -4.18 -7.27
N LEU A 286 -9.21 -4.80 -6.72
CA LEU A 286 -9.09 -6.05 -5.95
C LEU A 286 -9.36 -7.27 -6.81
N ASP A 287 -10.15 -7.17 -7.88
CA ASP A 287 -10.53 -8.29 -8.75
C ASP A 287 -9.86 -8.25 -10.14
N GLY A 288 -9.14 -7.18 -10.46
CA GLY A 288 -8.42 -7.00 -11.71
C GLY A 288 -9.32 -6.57 -12.87
N ASP A 289 -10.54 -6.08 -12.61
CA ASP A 289 -11.47 -5.63 -13.64
C ASP A 289 -11.13 -4.24 -14.21
N GLY A 290 -10.13 -3.59 -13.64
CA GLY A 290 -9.72 -2.25 -14.02
C GLY A 290 -10.56 -1.15 -13.35
N TYR A 291 -11.31 -1.43 -12.30
CA TYR A 291 -11.92 -0.44 -11.42
C TYR A 291 -11.36 -0.63 -10.02
N SER A 292 -11.27 0.46 -9.24
CA SER A 292 -10.82 0.33 -7.85
C SER A 292 -11.99 -0.01 -6.94
N GLU A 293 -11.77 -0.93 -6.01
CA GLU A 293 -12.61 -1.08 -4.84
C GLU A 293 -12.11 -0.17 -3.73
N ILE A 294 -13.02 0.23 -2.85
CA ILE A 294 -12.69 0.91 -1.61
C ILE A 294 -13.04 0.02 -0.44
N VAL A 295 -12.09 -0.19 0.46
CA VAL A 295 -12.32 -0.83 1.76
C VAL A 295 -12.11 0.20 2.84
N ALA A 296 -13.15 0.48 3.63
CA ALA A 296 -13.17 1.54 4.62
C ALA A 296 -13.51 1.02 6.02
N ALA A 297 -12.70 1.37 7.02
CA ALA A 297 -12.93 0.94 8.40
C ALA A 297 -13.86 1.91 9.14
N GLY A 298 -14.90 1.37 9.78
CA GLY A 298 -15.71 2.06 10.76
C GLY A 298 -15.27 1.67 12.17
N TYR A 299 -14.19 2.29 12.66
CA TYR A 299 -13.56 1.97 13.94
C TYR A 299 -14.58 1.85 15.08
N SER A 300 -15.29 2.92 15.42
CA SER A 300 -16.28 2.88 16.51
C SER A 300 -17.54 2.09 16.15
N ALA A 301 -17.83 1.91 14.87
CA ALA A 301 -18.96 1.11 14.41
C ALA A 301 -18.68 -0.40 14.50
N GLY A 302 -17.41 -0.81 14.59
CA GLY A 302 -17.01 -2.21 14.52
C GLY A 302 -17.40 -2.86 13.19
N GLN A 303 -17.35 -2.09 12.11
CA GLN A 303 -17.74 -2.52 10.76
C GLN A 303 -16.61 -2.21 9.76
N VAL A 304 -16.55 -3.02 8.72
CA VAL A 304 -15.77 -2.75 7.50
C VAL A 304 -16.74 -2.64 6.34
N TYR A 305 -16.58 -1.60 5.52
CA TYR A 305 -17.44 -1.31 4.39
C TYR A 305 -16.66 -1.49 3.08
N VAL A 306 -17.30 -2.07 2.07
CA VAL A 306 -16.68 -2.30 0.76
C VAL A 306 -17.53 -1.64 -0.33
N PHE A 307 -16.86 -0.93 -1.23
CA PHE A 307 -17.46 -0.22 -2.37
C PHE A 307 -16.71 -0.58 -3.64
N SER A 308 -17.36 -0.43 -4.79
CA SER A 308 -16.72 -0.60 -6.10
C SER A 308 -17.17 0.48 -7.09
N TYR A 309 -16.27 0.82 -8.01
CA TYR A 309 -16.54 1.69 -9.15
C TYR A 309 -17.03 0.92 -10.39
N THR A 310 -17.10 -0.42 -10.34
CA THR A 310 -17.59 -1.23 -11.47
C THR A 310 -19.00 -0.77 -11.86
N PRO A 311 -19.26 -0.45 -13.14
CA PRO A 311 -20.59 -0.11 -13.62
C PRO A 311 -21.56 -1.28 -13.42
N GLN A 312 -22.74 -1.02 -12.86
CA GLN A 312 -23.83 -2.00 -12.75
C GLN A 312 -24.60 -2.17 -14.05
#